data_AF-A0A8T6SC81-F1
#
_entry.id   AF-A0A8T6SC81-F1
#
_cell.length_a   1.000
_cell.length_b   1.000
_cell.length_c   1.000
_cell.angle_alpha   90.00
_cell.angle_beta   90.00
_cell.angle_gamma   90.00
#
_symmetry.space_group_name_H-M   'P 1'
#
loop_
_entity.id
_entity.type
_entity.pdbx_description
1 polymer ?
#
loop_
_entity_poly.entity_id
_entity_poly.type
_entity_poly.pdbx_seq_one_letter_code
_entity_poly.pdbx_strand_id
1 'polypeptide(L)' 'MGKKIGDLGVAEISFNEFMKLDMRVGKVVEAKQIAGSRNLIRMIVDFGTEKRQSVAGLLQW' A
#
# COMPACT_ATOMS: atom_id res chain seq x y z
N MET A 1 -33.27 -20.02 17.58
CA MET A 1 -32.30 -18.93 17.80
C MET A 1 -31.18 -19.07 16.76
N GLY A 2 -31.46 -18.70 15.51
CA GLY A 2 -30.55 -18.94 14.38
C GLY A 2 -29.50 -17.84 14.28
N LYS A 3 -28.22 -18.21 14.36
CA LYS A 3 -27.10 -17.30 14.10
C LYS A 3 -27.18 -16.89 12.63
N LYS A 4 -27.47 -15.61 12.37
CA LYS A 4 -27.58 -15.06 11.00
C LYS A 4 -26.22 -15.19 10.32
N ILE A 5 -26.21 -15.90 9.20
CA ILE A 5 -25.04 -16.17 8.34
C ILE A 5 -24.78 -14.92 7.46
N GLY A 6 -24.58 -13.77 8.10
CA GLY A 6 -24.30 -12.48 7.44
C GLY A 6 -22.97 -11.84 7.86
N ASP A 7 -22.24 -12.48 8.77
CA ASP A 7 -21.15 -11.87 9.54
C ASP A 7 -19.74 -12.28 9.04
N LEU A 8 -19.58 -12.33 7.72
CA LEU A 8 -18.26 -12.22 7.08
C LEU A 8 -18.20 -10.94 6.22
N GLY A 9 -19.04 -9.97 6.55
CA GLY A 9 -19.04 -8.63 5.96
C GLY A 9 -17.80 -7.87 6.43
N VAL A 10 -17.18 -7.15 5.51
CA VAL A 10 -16.00 -6.30 5.75
C VAL A 10 -16.21 -5.49 7.04
N ALA A 11 -15.34 -5.68 8.03
CA ALA A 11 -15.41 -4.92 9.27
C ALA A 11 -15.29 -3.43 8.97
N GLU A 12 -16.34 -2.67 9.27
CA GLU A 12 -16.33 -1.22 9.09
C GLU A 12 -15.50 -0.54 10.19
N ILE A 13 -14.80 0.53 9.83
CA ILE A 13 -14.04 1.37 10.77
C ILE A 13 -14.64 2.77 10.84
N SER A 14 -14.47 3.44 11.98
CA SER A 14 -14.91 4.84 12.10
C SER A 14 -14.06 5.76 11.20
N PHE A 15 -14.64 6.89 10.77
CA PHE A 15 -13.90 7.90 10.01
C PHE A 15 -12.69 8.44 10.78
N ASN A 16 -12.81 8.59 12.11
CA ASN A 16 -11.69 8.99 12.96
C ASN A 16 -10.53 7.99 12.94
N GLU A 17 -10.82 6.70 12.79
CA GLU A 17 -9.79 5.68 12.65
C GLU A 17 -9.08 5.79 11.31
N PHE A 18 -9.83 6.02 10.24
CA PHE A 18 -9.28 6.26 8.90
C PHE A 18 -8.36 7.50 8.86
N MET A 19 -8.74 8.60 9.52
CA MET A 19 -7.96 9.84 9.54
C MET A 19 -6.58 9.71 10.22
N LYS A 20 -6.34 8.65 11.00
CA LYS A 20 -5.01 8.41 11.59
C LYS A 20 -3.97 8.02 10.55
N LEU A 21 -4.39 7.60 9.35
CA LEU A 21 -3.49 7.25 8.25
C LEU A 21 -2.98 8.51 7.53
N ASP A 22 -1.66 8.71 7.53
CA ASP A 22 -0.99 9.74 6.73
C ASP A 22 -0.71 9.21 5.31
N MET A 23 -1.71 9.31 4.44
CA MET A 23 -1.58 8.97 3.02
C MET A 23 -1.12 10.18 2.22
N ARG A 24 -0.08 9.99 1.39
CA ARG A 24 0.51 11.07 0.59
C ARG A 24 0.68 10.68 -0.86
N VAL A 25 0.61 11.69 -1.73
CA VAL A 25 0.97 11.57 -3.14
C VAL A 25 2.45 11.92 -3.30
N GLY A 26 3.19 11.06 -3.98
CA GLY A 26 4.60 11.28 -4.27
C GLY A 26 4.95 10.87 -5.70
N LYS A 27 6.03 11.44 -6.24
CA LYS A 27 6.53 11.12 -7.58
C LYS A 27 7.57 10.01 -7.48
N VAL A 28 7.40 8.94 -8.24
CA VAL A 28 8.44 7.92 -8.39
C VAL A 28 9.60 8.52 -9.20
N VAL A 29 10.79 8.60 -8.61
CA VAL A 29 11.99 9.15 -9.26
C VAL A 29 13.00 8.07 -9.67
N GLU A 30 12.94 6.90 -9.03
CA GLU A 30 13.66 5.70 -9.47
C GLU A 30 12.78 4.46 -9.25
N ALA A 31 12.87 3.50 -10.17
CA ALA A 31 12.25 2.18 -10.05
C ALA A 31 13.18 1.12 -10.66
N LYS A 32 13.54 0.11 -9.88
CA LYS A 32 14.43 -0.98 -10.31
C LYS A 32 13.87 -2.32 -9.85
N GLN A 33 13.92 -3.34 -10.71
CA GLN A 33 13.63 -4.71 -10.30
C GLN A 33 14.62 -5.14 -9.21
N ILE A 34 14.12 -5.85 -8.20
CA ILE A 34 14.99 -6.50 -7.21
C ILE A 34 15.50 -7.79 -7.84
N ALA A 35 16.83 -7.93 -7.94
CA ALA A 35 17.46 -9.12 -8.50
C ALA A 35 17.03 -10.39 -7.75
N GLY A 36 16.72 -11.45 -8.51
CA GLY A 36 16.21 -12.71 -7.95
C GLY A 36 14.76 -12.66 -7.46
N SER A 37 14.10 -11.49 -7.50
CA SER A 37 12.68 -11.39 -7.19
C SER A 37 11.82 -11.68 -8.42
N ARG A 38 10.69 -12.34 -8.15
CA ARG A 38 9.70 -12.71 -9.17
C ARG A 38 8.91 -11.50 -9.67
N ASN A 39 8.52 -10.61 -8.77
CA ASN A 39 7.60 -9.51 -9.07
C ASN A 39 7.89 -8.20 -8.31
N LEU A 40 9.05 -8.05 -7.66
CA LEU A 40 9.32 -6.90 -6.79
C LEU A 40 10.09 -5.79 -7.49
N ILE A 41 9.63 -4.55 -7.27
CA ILE A 41 10.29 -3.32 -7.70
C ILE A 41 10.67 -2.52 -6.46
N ARG A 42 11.94 -2.14 -6.33
CA ARG A 42 12.42 -1.13 -5.38
C ARG A 42 12.25 0.24 -6.03
N MET A 43 11.56 1.15 -5.35
CA MET A 43 11.30 2.51 -5.80
C MET A 43 11.88 3.53 -4.82
N ILE A 44 12.32 4.66 -5.35
CA ILE A 44 12.53 5.89 -4.56
C ILE A 44 11.39 6.84 -4.94
N VAL A 45 10.62 7.25 -3.94
CA VAL A 45 9.47 8.15 -4.09
C VAL A 45 9.81 9.49 -3.45
N ASP A 46 9.64 10.55 -4.22
CA ASP A 46 9.84 11.95 -3.80
C ASP A 46 8.50 12.57 -3.38
N PHE A 47 8.42 13.03 -2.14
CA PHE A 47 7.26 13.69 -1.55
C PHE A 47 7.44 15.22 -1.47
N GLY A 48 8.43 15.77 -2.18
CA GLY A 48 8.77 17.19 -2.22
C GLY A 48 9.72 17.61 -1.09
N THR A 49 9.43 17.20 0.15
CA THR A 49 10.29 17.49 1.32
C THR A 49 11.31 16.41 1.60
N GLU A 50 11.04 15.19 1.16
CA GLU A 50 11.87 14.02 1.44
C GLU A 50 11.72 12.97 0.35
N LYS A 51 12.72 12.10 0.25
CA LYS A 51 12.69 10.91 -0.60
C LYS A 51 12.70 9.68 0.29
N ARG A 52 11.79 8.74 0.03
CA ARG A 52 11.71 7.48 0.76
C ARG A 52 11.81 6.31 -0.19
N GLN A 53 12.34 5.21 0.33
CA GLN A 53 12.34 3.93 -0.36
C GLN A 53 11.02 3.20 -0.13
N SER A 54 10.51 2.55 -1.16
CA SER A 54 9.37 1.63 -1.09
C SER A 54 9.62 0.39 -1.95
N VAL A 55 8.96 -0.71 -1.62
CA VAL A 55 9.00 -1.95 -2.41
C VAL A 55 7.57 -2.34 -2.74
N ALA A 56 7.28 -2.61 -4.01
CA ALA A 56 5.95 -3.01 -4.46
C ALA A 56 6.02 -4.21 -5.41
N GLY A 57 5.01 -5.08 -5.32
CA GLY A 57 4.83 -6.25 -6.19
C GLY A 57 4.22 -5.90 -7.55
N LEU A 58 4.83 -4.96 -8.28
CA LEU A 58 4.28 -4.38 -9.52
C LEU A 58 4.98 -4.83 -10.80
N LEU A 59 6.06 -5.62 -10.70
CA LEU A 59 6.71 -6.15 -11.89
C LEU A 59 5.83 -7.26 -12.47
N GLN A 60 5.20 -6.98 -13.61
CA GLN A 60 4.39 -7.96 -14.35
C GLN A 60 5.29 -8.98 -15.07
N TRP A 61 4.74 -10.18 -15.24
CA TRP A 61 5.39 -11.36 -15.81
C TRP A 61 5.41 -11.34 -17.33
#